data_AF-A0AAX2GXU7-F1
#
_entry.id   AF-A0AAX2GXU7-F1
#
_cell.length_a   1.000
_cell.length_b   1.000
_cell.length_c   1.000
_cell.angle_alpha   90.00
_cell.angle_beta   90.00
_cell.angle_gamma   90.00
#
_symmetry.space_group_name_H-M   'P 1'
#
loop_
_entity.id
_entity.type
_entity.pdbx_description
1 polymer ?
#
loop_
_entity_poly.entity_id
_entity_poly.type
_entity_poly.pdbx_seq_one_letter_code
_entity_poly.pdbx_strand_id
1 'polypeptide(L)' 'MIGTILTALVALEHLYILYMEMFAWETRGKAFFKSLPEELFPKTKGMAANQGLYNGFLVAGLV' A
#
# COMPACT_ATOMS: atom_id res chain seq x y z
N MET A 1 -22.54 2.01 14.09
CA MET A 1 -21.63 1.02 14.70
C MET A 1 -20.98 0.13 13.65
N ILE A 2 -21.74 -0.67 12.87
CA ILE A 2 -21.16 -1.53 11.82
C ILE A 2 -20.38 -0.74 10.77
N GLY A 3 -20.93 0.39 10.28
CA GLY A 3 -20.25 1.25 9.32
C GLY A 3 -18.87 1.72 9.80
N THR A 4 -18.77 2.18 11.04
CA THR A 4 -17.50 2.60 11.67
C THR A 4 -16.48 1.47 11.72
N ILE A 5 -16.91 0.25 12.06
CA ILE A 5 -16.04 -0.93 12.08
C ILE A 5 -15.51 -1.23 10.68
N LEU A 6 -16.38 -1.20 9.66
CA LEU A 6 -15.97 -1.41 8.26
C LEU A 6 -15.02 -0.32 7.77
N THR A 7 -15.29 0.96 8.09
CA THR A 7 -14.40 2.07 7.77
C THR A 7 -13.01 1.89 8.41
N ALA A 8 -12.96 1.49 9.68
CA ALA A 8 -11.69 1.23 10.36
C ALA A 8 -10.91 0.07 9.72
N LEU A 9 -11.59 -1.00 9.31
CA LEU A 9 -10.95 -2.12 8.60
C LEU A 9 -10.38 -1.67 7.25
N VAL A 10 -11.12 -0.87 6.47
CA VAL A 10 -10.63 -0.31 5.20
C VAL A 10 -9.43 0.60 5.42
N ALA A 11 -9.47 1.47 6.45
CA ALA A 11 -8.33 2.31 6.79
C ALA A 11 -7.09 1.48 7.18
N LEU A 12 -7.26 0.40 7.94
CA LEU A 12 -6.17 -0.52 8.28
C LEU A 12 -5.57 -1.22 7.06
N GLU A 13 -6.40 -1.64 6.10
CA GLU A 13 -5.94 -2.21 4.84
C GLU A 13 -5.08 -1.21 4.06
N HIS A 14 -5.55 0.04 3.90
CA HIS A 14 -4.82 1.08 3.18
C HIS A 14 -3.50 1.46 3.88
N LEU A 15 -3.47 1.47 5.22
CA LEU A 15 -2.22 1.67 5.97
C LEU A 15 -1.22 0.54 5.73
N TYR A 16 -1.69 -0.71 5.65
CA TYR A 16 -0.82 -1.84 5.34
C TYR A 16 -0.28 -1.76 3.91
N ILE A 17 -1.13 -1.43 2.94
CA ILE A 17 -0.74 -1.23 1.54
C ILE A 17 0.28 -0.08 1.41
N LEU A 18 -0.01 1.07 2.03
CA LEU A 18 0.93 2.20 2.09
C LEU A 18 2.29 1.75 2.60
N TYR A 19 2.32 1.03 3.73
CA TYR A 19 3.58 0.57 4.30
C TYR A 19 4.34 -0.33 3.32
N MET A 20 3.64 -1.28 2.70
CA MET A 20 4.24 -2.20 1.74
C MET A 20 4.79 -1.47 0.52
N GLU A 21 4.04 -0.54 -0.06
CA GLU A 21 4.41 0.18 -1.29
C GLU A 21 5.50 1.24 -1.07
N MET A 22 5.50 1.96 0.06
CA MET A 22 6.48 3.01 0.33
C MET A 22 7.79 2.47 0.94
N PHE A 23 7.71 1.47 1.83
CA PHE A 23 8.85 1.06 2.64
C PHE A 23 9.32 -0.37 2.37
N ALA A 24 8.43 -1.29 1.98
CA ALA A 24 8.76 -2.71 1.82
C ALA A 24 8.62 -3.22 0.37
N TRP A 25 8.62 -2.32 -0.63
CA TRP A 25 8.36 -2.65 -2.03
C TRP A 25 9.33 -3.71 -2.58
N GLU A 26 10.63 -3.50 -2.37
CA GLU A 26 11.69 -4.38 -2.89
C GLU A 26 11.84 -5.69 -2.09
N THR A 27 11.18 -5.82 -0.94
CA THR A 27 11.25 -6.99 -0.06
C THR A 27 9.93 -7.74 0.00
N ARG A 28 8.90 -7.17 0.65
CA ARG A 28 7.57 -7.77 0.78
C ARG A 28 6.73 -7.62 -0.49
N GLY A 29 6.91 -6.54 -1.26
CA GLY A 29 6.16 -6.33 -2.51
C GLY A 29 6.30 -7.50 -3.47
N LYS A 30 7.48 -8.13 -3.55
CA LYS A 30 7.74 -9.33 -4.37
C LYS A 30 6.79 -10.50 -4.08
N ALA A 31 6.36 -10.66 -2.83
CA ALA A 31 5.45 -11.73 -2.43
C ALA A 31 4.02 -11.53 -2.97
N PHE A 32 3.61 -10.27 -3.16
CA PHE A 32 2.28 -9.88 -3.63
C PHE A 32 2.21 -9.76 -5.15
N PHE A 33 3.24 -9.18 -5.78
CA PHE A 33 3.30 -8.93 -7.22
C PHE A 33 4.12 -10.01 -7.95
N LYS A 34 3.72 -11.27 -7.82
CA LYS A 34 4.44 -12.43 -8.40
C LYS A 34 4.56 -12.40 -9.93
N SER A 35 3.68 -11.66 -10.61
CA SER A 35 3.71 -11.47 -12.07
C SER A 35 4.68 -10.36 -12.50
N LEU A 36 5.20 -9.55 -11.58
CA LEU A 36 6.17 -8.50 -11.87
C LEU A 36 7.59 -9.08 -11.83
N PRO A 37 8.39 -8.97 -12.91
CA PRO A 37 9.80 -9.38 -12.88
C PRO A 37 10.58 -8.72 -11.73
N GLU A 38 11.43 -9.49 -11.03
CA GLU A 38 12.15 -9.02 -9.85
C GLU A 38 13.02 -7.78 -10.09
N GLU A 39 13.59 -7.66 -11.29
CA GLU A 39 14.40 -6.52 -11.71
C GLU A 39 13.63 -5.20 -11.84
N LEU A 40 12.30 -5.25 -11.90
CA LEU A 40 11.46 -4.06 -11.99
C LEU A 40 11.17 -3.45 -10.63
N PHE A 41 11.31 -4.18 -9.51
CA PHE A 41 11.02 -3.63 -8.18
C PHE A 41 11.91 -2.43 -7.83
N PRO A 42 13.25 -2.47 -8.02
CA PRO A 42 14.09 -1.30 -7.79
C PRO A 42 13.75 -0.15 -8.76
N LYS A 43 13.46 -0.47 -10.03
CA LYS A 43 13.15 0.51 -11.09
C LYS A 43 11.81 1.23 -10.86
N THR A 44 10.86 0.58 -10.19
CA THR A 44 9.50 1.09 -9.96
C THR A 44 9.27 1.62 -8.55
N LYS A 45 10.30 1.68 -7.70
CA LYS A 45 10.19 2.14 -6.31
C LYS A 45 9.52 3.51 -6.16
N GLY A 46 9.85 4.47 -7.02
CA GLY A 46 9.22 5.80 -7.00
C GLY A 46 7.73 5.76 -7.36
N MET A 47 7.34 4.91 -8.31
CA MET A 47 5.94 4.70 -8.69
C MET A 47 5.17 4.04 -7.54
N ALA A 48 5.73 3.00 -6.91
CA ALA A 48 5.12 2.35 -5.75
C ALA A 48 4.99 3.33 -4.57
N ALA A 49 6.02 4.12 -4.27
CA ALA A 49 5.93 5.13 -3.21
C ALA A 49 4.82 6.16 -3.46
N ASN A 50 4.58 6.54 -4.72
CA ASN A 50 3.47 7.40 -5.09
C ASN A 50 2.11 6.72 -4.89
N GLN A 51 1.97 5.43 -5.23
CA GLN A 51 0.77 4.63 -4.93
C GLN A 51 0.51 4.55 -3.42
N GLY A 52 1.57 4.33 -2.63
CA GLY A 52 1.45 4.28 -1.18
C GLY A 52 1.02 5.64 -0.59
N LEU A 53 1.50 6.75 -1.15
CA LEU A 53 1.07 8.10 -0.74
C LEU A 53 -0.42 8.34 -1.03
N TYR A 54 -0.93 7.89 -2.18
CA TYR A 54 -2.37 7.94 -2.47
C TYR A 54 -3.19 7.16 -1.42
N ASN A 55 -2.76 5.96 -1.04
CA ASN A 55 -3.36 5.20 0.05
C ASN A 55 -3.33 5.98 1.38
N GLY A 56 -2.26 6.74 1.63
CA GLY A 56 -2.14 7.60 2.81
C GLY A 56 -3.18 8.72 2.85
N PHE A 57 -3.41 9.38 1.72
CA PHE A 57 -4.46 10.40 1.61
C PHE A 57 -5.87 9.81 1.78
N LEU A 58 -6.11 8.59 1.26
CA LEU A 58 -7.38 7.90 1.47
C LEU A 58 -7.62 7.64 2.96
N VAL A 59 -6.63 7.15 3.70
CA VAL A 59 -6.74 6.96 5.15
C VAL A 59 -7.03 8.28 5.86
N ALA A 60 -6.28 9.34 5.56
CA ALA A 60 -6.48 10.65 6.17
C ALA A 60 -7.87 11.28 5.88
N GLY A 61 -8.57 10.80 4.86
CA GLY A 61 -9.96 11.18 4.58
C GLY A 61 -11.01 10.28 5.25
N LEU A 62 -10.64 9.08 5.72
CA LEU A 62 -11.55 8.12 6.35
C LEU A 62 -11.60 8.25 7.87
N VAL A 63 -10.54 8.76 8.50
CA VAL A 63 -10.39 8.95 9.95
C VAL A 63 -9.93 10.36 10.28
#